data_AF-A0A520UI13-F1
#
_entry.id   AF-A0A520UI13-F1
#
_cell.length_a   1.000
_cell.length_b   1.000
_cell.length_c   1.000
_cell.angle_alpha   90.00
_cell.angle_beta   90.00
_cell.angle_gamma   90.00
#
_symmetry.space_group_name_H-M   'P 1'
#
loop_
_entity.id
_entity.type
_entity.pdbx_description
1 polymer ?
#
loop_
_entity_poly.entity_id
_entity_poly.type
_entity_poly.pdbx_seq_one_letter_code
_entity_poly.pdbx_strand_id
1 'polypeptide(L)'
;MKKDNKKVIYWLFTGCALIFIMVIIGGITRLTHSGLSIPSYKLISGTIPPLNEQQWNEAFELYKQYPEYKKLNSSINLDEFKGIFFWEWLHRFIGRLIGLVFVIPFMYFIITK
;
A
#
# COMPACT_ATOMS: atom_id res chain seq x y z
N MET A 1 -30.43 -22.86 -19.33
CA MET A 1 -30.19 -22.45 -17.93
C MET A 1 -29.37 -21.15 -17.94
N LYS A 2 -29.94 -19.99 -17.56
CA LYS A 2 -29.17 -18.74 -17.50
C LYS A 2 -28.19 -18.86 -16.32
N LYS A 3 -26.89 -18.91 -16.60
CA LYS A 3 -25.86 -18.84 -15.56
C LYS A 3 -25.96 -17.49 -14.87
N ASP A 4 -26.27 -17.48 -13.58
CA ASP A 4 -26.36 -16.25 -12.80
C ASP A 4 -24.96 -15.72 -12.47
N ASN A 5 -24.38 -14.99 -13.41
CA ASN A 5 -23.03 -14.43 -13.31
C ASN A 5 -22.97 -13.12 -12.53
N LYS A 6 -24.08 -12.65 -11.93
CA LYS A 6 -24.13 -11.36 -11.22
C LYS A 6 -23.06 -11.25 -10.14
N LYS A 7 -22.80 -12.35 -9.40
CA LYS A 7 -21.75 -12.41 -8.37
C LYS A 7 -20.35 -12.15 -8.93
N VAL A 8 -20.05 -12.74 -10.09
CA VAL A 8 -18.77 -12.54 -10.78
C VAL A 8 -18.66 -11.11 -11.31
N ILE A 9 -19.74 -10.56 -11.87
CA ILE A 9 -19.78 -9.18 -12.36
C ILE A 9 -19.50 -8.19 -11.22
N TYR A 10 -20.21 -8.32 -10.09
CA TYR A 10 -19.97 -7.44 -8.93
C TYR A 10 -18.54 -7.58 -8.39
N TRP A 11 -17.99 -8.79 -8.35
CA TRP A 11 -16.60 -9.02 -7.95
C TRP A 11 -15.59 -8.34 -8.89
N LEU A 12 -15.81 -8.38 -10.21
CA LEU A 12 -14.94 -7.66 -11.14
C LEU A 12 -15.06 -6.14 -11.00
N PHE A 13 -16.28 -5.62 -10.78
CA PHE A 13 -16.49 -4.19 -10.54
C PHE A 13 -15.82 -3.70 -9.25
N THR A 14 -15.86 -4.48 -8.16
CA THR A 14 -15.10 -4.13 -6.94
C THR A 14 -13.60 -4.12 -7.21
N GLY A 15 -13.10 -5.06 -8.01
CA GLY A 15 -11.72 -5.07 -8.51
C GLY A 15 -11.36 -3.79 -9.29
N CYS A 16 -12.19 -3.37 -10.24
CA CYS A 16 -11.98 -2.13 -10.99
C CYS A 16 -11.94 -0.89 -10.09
N ALA A 17 -12.86 -0.80 -9.12
CA ALA A 17 -12.90 0.32 -8.17
C ALA A 17 -11.63 0.38 -7.31
N LEU A 18 -11.14 -0.79 -6.83
CA LEU A 18 -9.91 -0.85 -6.04
C LEU A 18 -8.67 -0.48 -6.86
N ILE A 19 -8.58 -0.93 -8.11
CA ILE A 19 -7.47 -0.55 -9.01
C ILE A 19 -7.49 0.96 -9.26
N PHE A 20 -8.65 1.55 -9.49
CA PHE A 20 -8.78 3.01 -9.65
C PHE A 20 -8.26 3.77 -8.42
N ILE A 21 -8.66 3.34 -7.21
CA ILE A 21 -8.16 3.91 -5.94
C ILE A 21 -6.63 3.74 -5.83
N MET A 22 -6.10 2.57 -6.19
CA MET A 22 -4.66 2.29 -6.16
C MET A 22 -3.86 3.21 -7.07
N VAL A 23 -4.38 3.52 -8.26
CA VAL A 23 -3.75 4.47 -9.20
C VAL A 23 -3.72 5.88 -8.62
N ILE A 24 -4.83 6.35 -8.04
CA ILE A 24 -4.88 7.68 -7.40
C ILE A 24 -3.85 7.77 -6.27
N ILE A 25 -3.87 6.79 -5.36
CA ILE A 25 -2.99 6.80 -4.18
C ILE A 25 -1.53 6.64 -4.59
N GLY A 26 -1.22 5.80 -5.56
CA GLY A 26 0.14 5.70 -6.13
C GLY A 26 0.60 6.99 -6.79
N GLY A 27 -0.32 7.70 -7.47
CA GLY A 27 -0.08 9.04 -8.00
C GLY A 27 0.29 10.03 -6.88
N ILE A 28 -0.47 10.05 -5.78
CA ILE A 28 -0.16 10.87 -4.62
C ILE A 28 1.21 10.52 -4.06
N THR A 29 1.49 9.24 -3.76
CA THR A 29 2.79 8.77 -3.25
C THR A 29 3.96 9.22 -4.12
N ARG A 30 3.76 9.27 -5.44
CA ARG A 30 4.78 9.74 -6.39
C ARG A 30 4.97 11.25 -6.32
N LEU A 31 3.89 12.02 -6.30
CA LEU A 31 3.92 13.49 -6.26
C LEU A 31 4.43 14.02 -4.91
N THR A 32 4.22 13.28 -3.83
CA THR A 32 4.71 13.60 -2.47
C THR A 32 6.11 13.05 -2.19
N HIS A 33 6.81 12.50 -3.20
CA HIS A 33 8.15 11.90 -3.05
C HIS A 33 8.25 10.88 -1.91
N SER A 34 7.18 10.12 -1.72
CA SER A 34 7.04 9.16 -0.63
C SER A 34 7.53 7.76 -1.03
N GLY A 35 7.91 7.54 -2.29
CA GLY A 35 8.14 6.21 -2.88
C GLY A 35 9.31 5.37 -2.35
N LEU A 36 10.03 5.83 -1.31
CA LEU A 36 11.13 5.12 -0.64
C LEU A 36 11.18 5.40 0.88
N SER A 37 10.10 5.94 1.46
CA SER A 37 9.95 6.18 2.90
C SER A 37 9.90 4.89 3.75
N ILE A 38 9.62 3.73 3.12
CA ILE A 38 9.60 2.40 3.76
C ILE A 38 10.61 1.47 3.05
N PRO A 39 11.89 1.53 3.43
CA PRO A 39 12.91 0.83 2.67
C PRO A 39 12.94 -0.68 2.92
N SER A 40 12.50 -1.13 4.10
CA SER A 40 12.44 -2.56 4.41
C SER A 40 11.28 -3.23 3.68
N TYR A 41 11.56 -4.25 2.88
CA TYR A 41 10.54 -5.09 2.26
C TYR A 41 10.12 -6.21 3.20
N LYS A 42 9.04 -5.99 3.96
CA LYS A 42 8.43 -7.00 4.83
C LYS A 42 7.02 -7.32 4.30
N LEU A 43 6.86 -8.53 3.73
CA LEU A 43 5.63 -8.94 3.06
C LEU A 43 4.42 -8.94 4.01
N ILE A 44 4.58 -9.53 5.19
CA ILE A 44 3.51 -9.71 6.20
C ILE A 44 3.65 -8.67 7.33
N SER A 45 4.83 -8.59 7.97
CA SER A 45 5.07 -7.69 9.10
C SER A 45 5.19 -6.21 8.73
N GLY A 46 5.38 -5.88 7.44
CA GLY A 46 5.37 -4.50 6.95
C GLY A 46 3.96 -3.94 6.72
N THR A 47 2.92 -4.60 7.23
CA THR A 47 1.53 -4.15 7.18
C THR A 47 1.19 -3.24 8.36
N ILE A 48 1.92 -3.38 9.48
CA ILE A 48 1.72 -2.58 10.69
C ILE A 48 2.73 -1.43 10.67
N PRO A 49 2.29 -0.16 10.67
CA PRO A 49 3.20 0.98 10.78
C PRO A 49 3.85 1.03 12.18
N PRO A 50 4.95 1.77 12.37
CA PRO A 50 5.54 1.97 13.69
C PRO A 50 4.49 2.42 14.72
N LEU A 51 4.44 1.75 15.87
CA LEU A 51 3.39 1.95 16.88
C LEU A 51 3.83 2.85 18.03
N ASN A 52 5.14 3.03 18.21
CA ASN A 52 5.71 3.83 19.28
C ASN A 52 6.83 4.73 18.76
N GLU A 53 7.22 5.69 19.58
CA GLU A 53 8.20 6.72 19.22
C GLU A 53 9.57 6.13 18.88
N GLN A 54 10.02 5.10 19.60
CA GLN A 54 11.28 4.42 19.31
C GLN A 54 11.28 3.82 17.90
N GLN A 55 10.23 3.08 17.52
CA GLN A 55 10.12 2.49 16.19
C GLN A 55 10.02 3.57 15.09
N TRP A 56 9.36 4.69 15.37
CA TRP A 56 9.30 5.83 14.44
C TRP A 56 10.69 6.44 14.21
N ASN A 57 11.47 6.63 15.27
CA ASN A 57 12.84 7.12 15.17
C ASN A 57 13.73 6.12 14.42
N GLU A 58 13.65 4.82 14.70
CA GLU A 58 14.39 3.78 13.98
C GLU A 58 14.06 3.77 12.47
N ALA A 59 12.77 3.88 12.12
CA ALA A 59 12.34 3.96 10.73
C ALA A 59 12.84 5.25 10.05
N PHE A 60 12.84 6.37 10.77
CA PHE A 60 13.32 7.64 10.24
C PHE A 60 14.83 7.64 10.05
N GLU A 61 15.60 7.13 11.01
CA GLU A 61 17.05 6.95 10.89
C GLU A 61 17.42 6.02 9.72
N LEU A 62 16.64 4.95 9.51
CA LEU A 62 16.80 4.12 8.32
C LEU A 62 16.53 4.92 7.05
N TYR A 63 15.45 5.70 6.99
CA TYR A 63 15.10 6.53 5.84
C TYR A 63 16.19 7.56 5.50
N LYS A 64 16.83 8.17 6.50
CA LYS A 64 17.94 9.13 6.32
C LYS A 64 19.12 8.56 5.53
N GLN A 65 19.31 7.25 5.54
CA GLN A 65 20.38 6.58 4.80
C GLN A 65 20.11 6.53 3.28
N TYR A 66 18.84 6.66 2.87
CA TYR A 66 18.42 6.50 1.48
C TYR A 66 18.62 7.75 0.62
N PRO A 67 18.82 7.59 -0.71
CA PRO A 67 19.04 8.72 -1.61
C PRO A 67 17.89 9.72 -1.65
N GLU A 68 16.64 9.29 -1.46
CA GLU A 68 15.46 10.16 -1.48
C GLU A 68 15.51 11.19 -0.34
N TYR A 69 15.87 10.77 0.87
CA TYR A 69 16.14 11.69 1.97
C TYR A 69 17.28 12.65 1.62
N LYS A 70 18.41 12.12 1.16
CA LYS A 70 19.61 12.93 0.89
C LYS A 70 19.43 13.97 -0.22
N LYS A 71 18.54 13.72 -1.19
CA LYS A 71 18.36 14.56 -2.38
C LYS A 71 17.13 15.47 -2.31
N LEU A 72 16.04 15.00 -1.71
CA LEU A 72 14.74 15.68 -1.79
C LEU A 72 14.19 16.07 -0.41
N ASN A 73 14.48 15.28 0.63
CA ASN A 73 13.85 15.43 1.95
C ASN A 73 14.86 15.65 3.08
N SER A 74 16.02 16.27 2.80
CA SER A 74 17.15 16.29 3.74
C SER A 74 16.91 17.10 5.02
N SER A 75 15.88 17.95 5.02
CA SER A 75 15.52 18.86 6.11
C SER A 75 14.20 18.51 6.80
N ILE A 76 13.54 17.40 6.44
CA ILE A 76 12.25 17.08 7.03
C ILE A 76 12.41 16.63 8.49
N ASN A 77 11.41 16.93 9.31
CA ASN A 77 11.33 16.43 10.69
C ASN A 77 10.59 15.07 10.76
N LEU A 78 10.47 14.52 11.98
CA LEU A 78 9.83 13.23 12.19
C LEU A 78 8.33 13.23 11.84
N ASP A 79 7.63 14.34 12.03
CA ASP A 79 6.19 14.43 11.75
C ASP A 79 5.91 14.55 10.25
N GLU A 80 6.75 15.27 9.52
CA GLU A 80 6.75 15.27 8.05
C GLU A 80 7.09 13.88 7.49
N PHE A 81 8.05 13.17 8.12
CA PHE A 81 8.36 11.79 7.79
C PHE A 81 7.14 10.86 7.96
N LYS A 82 6.39 10.98 9.06
CA LYS A 82 5.14 10.20 9.26
C LYS A 82 4.14 10.43 8.14
N GLY A 83 4.05 11.66 7.62
CA GLY A 83 3.18 12.01 6.49
C GLY A 83 3.55 11.27 5.21
N ILE A 84 4.82 11.31 4.79
CA ILE A 84 5.27 10.57 3.60
C ILE A 84 5.21 9.05 3.81
N PHE A 85 5.53 8.58 5.02
CA PHE A 85 5.43 7.18 5.40
C PHE A 85 3.99 6.67 5.26
N PHE A 86 3.01 7.47 5.69
CA PHE A 86 1.60 7.10 5.60
C PHE A 86 1.15 6.85 4.16
N TRP A 87 1.54 7.72 3.22
CA TRP A 87 1.14 7.56 1.81
C TRP A 87 1.74 6.30 1.18
N GLU A 88 3.01 6.02 1.45
CA GLU A 88 3.62 4.80 0.94
C GLU A 88 3.04 3.55 1.62
N TRP A 89 2.81 3.60 2.93
CA TRP A 89 2.16 2.52 3.67
C TRP A 89 0.76 2.24 3.14
N LEU A 90 -0.05 3.28 2.93
CA LEU A 90 -1.42 3.16 2.43
C LEU A 90 -1.44 2.59 1.01
N HIS A 91 -0.53 3.04 0.15
CA HIS A 91 -0.35 2.49 -1.19
C HIS A 91 -0.04 0.98 -1.14
N ARG A 92 0.94 0.58 -0.32
CA ARG A 92 1.30 -0.84 -0.13
C ARG A 92 0.16 -1.65 0.48
N PHE A 93 -0.58 -1.08 1.44
CA PHE A 93 -1.71 -1.73 2.09
C PHE A 93 -2.84 -2.04 1.09
N ILE A 94 -3.20 -1.08 0.25
CA ILE A 94 -4.24 -1.27 -0.77
C ILE A 94 -3.79 -2.28 -1.83
N GLY A 95 -2.52 -2.28 -2.23
CA GLY A 95 -1.97 -3.33 -3.08
C GLY A 95 -2.16 -4.74 -2.50
N ARG A 96 -1.93 -4.91 -1.19
CA ARG A 96 -2.19 -6.19 -0.51
C ARG A 96 -3.68 -6.53 -0.46
N LEU A 97 -4.54 -5.56 -0.15
CA LEU A 97 -5.99 -5.74 -0.12
C LEU A 97 -6.53 -6.19 -1.48
N ILE A 98 -6.06 -5.58 -2.57
CA ILE A 98 -6.39 -5.98 -3.94
C ILE A 98 -6.02 -7.45 -4.17
N GLY A 99 -4.80 -7.84 -3.81
CA GLY A 99 -4.37 -9.24 -3.90
C GLY A 99 -5.33 -10.21 -3.21
N LEU A 100 -5.77 -9.89 -1.99
CA LEU A 100 -6.73 -10.71 -1.25
C LEU A 100 -8.13 -10.74 -1.91
N VAL A 101 -8.63 -9.59 -2.35
CA VAL A 101 -9.95 -9.46 -3.00
C VAL A 101 -10.00 -10.18 -4.33
N PHE A 102 -8.88 -10.34 -5.03
CA PHE A 102 -8.84 -11.16 -6.26
C PHE A 102 -8.61 -12.65 -5.95
N VAL A 103 -7.64 -13.01 -5.11
CA VAL A 103 -7.27 -14.41 -4.90
C VAL A 103 -8.38 -15.21 -4.20
N ILE A 104 -9.03 -14.65 -3.17
CA ILE A 104 -10.03 -15.40 -2.37
C ILE A 104 -11.26 -15.77 -3.21
N PRO A 105 -11.95 -14.83 -3.88
CA PRO A 105 -13.13 -15.17 -4.67
C PRO A 105 -12.78 -15.97 -5.92
N PHE A 106 -11.60 -15.76 -6.52
CA PHE A 106 -11.12 -16.57 -7.63
C PHE A 106 -10.98 -18.05 -7.23
N MET A 107 -10.32 -18.33 -6.11
CA MET A 107 -10.22 -19.69 -5.56
C MET A 107 -11.61 -20.26 -5.23
N TYR A 108 -12.48 -19.47 -4.61
CA TYR A 108 -13.85 -19.89 -4.31
C TYR A 108 -14.64 -20.26 -5.57
N PHE A 109 -14.60 -19.43 -6.62
CA PHE A 109 -15.29 -19.70 -7.88
C PHE A 109 -14.71 -20.87 -8.65
N ILE A 110 -13.43 -21.21 -8.46
CA ILE A 110 -12.83 -22.43 -9.02
C ILE A 110 -13.32 -23.68 -8.28
N ILE A 111 -13.32 -23.65 -6.95
CA ILE A 111 -13.65 -24.81 -6.11
C ILE A 111 -15.16 -25.11 -6.14
N THR A 112 -16.00 -24.07 -6.21
CA THR A 112 -17.47 -24.21 -6.22
C THR A 112 -18.08 -24.37 -7.61
N LYS A 113 -17.22 -24.51 -8.64
CA LYS A 113 -17.62 -24.75 -10.02
C LYS A 113 -18.04 -26.20 -10.24
#